data_AF-A0A928Q774-F1
#
_entry.id   AF-A0A928Q774-F1
#
_cell.length_a   1.000
_cell.length_b   1.000
_cell.length_c   1.000
_cell.angle_alpha   90.00
_cell.angle_beta   90.00
_cell.angle_gamma   90.00
#
_symmetry.space_group_name_H-M   'P 1'
#
loop_
_entity.id
_entity.type
_entity.pdbx_description
1 polymer ?
#
loop_
_entity_poly.entity_id
_entity_poly.type
_entity_poly.pdbx_seq_one_letter_code
_entity_poly.pdbx_strand_id
1 'polypeptide(L)'
;MTDTDVLTVASKLEIPINKLYMLSNNRKSRQKRRDSKYENYHTVVIHRGRGHRNRILSVPNNLLKNVQRGILERYLYQIETSEYSTAYCKGKSLLDNASPHIGKECILKLDI
;
A
#
# COMPACT_ATOMS: atom_id res chain seq x y z
N MET A 1 -1.74 13.34 -19.06
CA MET A 1 -1.24 13.98 -17.83
C MET A 1 -0.41 15.16 -18.26
N THR A 2 -0.86 16.37 -17.91
CA THR A 2 -0.18 17.62 -18.26
C THR A 2 0.97 17.89 -17.29
N ASP A 3 1.91 18.78 -17.62
CA ASP A 3 2.99 19.16 -16.72
C ASP A 3 2.46 19.77 -15.41
N THR A 4 1.31 20.45 -15.48
CA THR A 4 0.57 20.99 -14.32
C THR A 4 0.09 19.88 -13.38
N ASP A 5 -0.38 18.75 -13.92
CA ASP A 5 -0.80 17.61 -13.11
C ASP A 5 0.40 17.00 -12.36
N VAL A 6 1.55 16.90 -13.02
CA VAL A 6 2.79 16.35 -12.44
C VAL A 6 3.27 17.23 -11.28
N LEU A 7 3.28 18.55 -11.46
CA LEU A 7 3.61 19.51 -10.40
C LEU A 7 2.65 19.42 -9.22
N THR A 8 1.36 19.32 -9.51
CA THR A 8 0.31 19.19 -8.49
C THR A 8 0.50 17.92 -7.66
N VAL A 9 0.74 16.79 -8.31
CA VAL A 9 0.98 15.51 -7.65
C VAL A 9 2.26 15.55 -6.81
N ALA A 10 3.36 16.08 -7.37
CA ALA A 10 4.63 16.21 -6.66
C ALA A 10 4.47 17.02 -5.35
N SER A 11 3.77 18.17 -5.44
CA SER A 11 3.46 19.02 -4.30
C SER A 11 2.60 18.31 -3.25
N LYS A 12 1.48 17.71 -3.67
CA LYS A 12 0.55 16.97 -2.80
C LYS A 12 1.19 15.78 -2.08
N LEU A 13 2.11 15.10 -2.75
CA LEU A 13 2.84 13.98 -2.18
C LEU A 13 4.08 14.42 -1.38
N GLU A 14 4.40 15.72 -1.36
CA GLU A 14 5.62 16.29 -0.75
C GLU A 14 6.90 15.62 -1.24
N ILE A 15 6.97 15.35 -2.54
CA ILE A 15 8.14 14.77 -3.18
C ILE A 15 8.71 15.73 -4.22
N PRO A 16 10.05 15.91 -4.26
CA PRO A 16 10.70 16.63 -5.34
C PRO A 16 10.30 16.06 -6.71
N ILE A 17 10.01 16.93 -7.69
CA ILE A 17 9.54 16.49 -9.02
C ILE A 17 10.53 15.56 -9.73
N ASN A 18 11.84 15.77 -9.53
CA ASN A 18 12.88 14.90 -10.07
C ASN A 18 12.83 13.48 -9.46
N LYS A 19 12.27 13.31 -8.26
CA LYS A 19 12.04 12.01 -7.61
C LYS A 19 10.70 11.39 -8.01
N LEU A 20 9.69 12.19 -8.37
CA LEU A 20 8.40 11.66 -8.83
C LEU A 20 8.58 10.74 -10.06
N TYR A 21 9.43 11.12 -11.02
CA TYR A 21 9.75 10.26 -12.17
C TYR A 21 10.43 8.94 -11.80
N MET A 22 11.07 8.84 -10.63
CA MET A 22 11.66 7.59 -10.15
C MET A 22 10.59 6.56 -9.76
N LEU A 23 9.38 7.00 -9.42
CA LEU A 23 8.25 6.13 -9.08
C LEU A 23 7.58 5.51 -10.31
N SER A 24 7.93 5.95 -11.52
CA SER A 24 7.37 5.39 -12.74
C SER A 24 7.89 3.97 -13.00
N ASN A 25 6.97 3.03 -13.16
CA ASN A 25 7.29 1.64 -13.55
C ASN A 25 7.88 1.55 -14.97
N ASN A 26 7.69 2.57 -15.81
CA ASN A 26 8.19 2.62 -17.19
C ASN A 26 9.52 3.37 -17.33
N ARG A 27 10.21 3.67 -16.22
CA ARG A 27 11.49 4.40 -16.26
C ARG A 27 12.56 3.58 -16.98
N LYS A 28 12.89 3.97 -18.21
CA LYS A 28 14.08 3.50 -18.93
C LYS A 28 15.27 4.35 -18.49
N SER A 29 16.30 3.72 -17.90
CA SER A 29 17.53 4.45 -17.56
C SER A 29 18.22 4.96 -18.82
N ARG A 30 18.53 6.26 -18.87
CA ARG A 30 19.22 6.91 -20.00
C ARG A 30 20.64 6.38 -20.22
N GLN A 31 21.26 5.79 -19.19
CA GLN A 31 22.52 5.06 -19.29
C GLN A 31 22.44 3.77 -18.47
N LYS A 32 22.87 2.65 -19.05
CA LYS A 32 23.02 1.36 -18.36
C LYS A 32 24.27 1.45 -17.49
N ARG A 33 24.13 2.01 -16.27
CA ARG A 33 25.21 1.91 -15.27
C ARG A 33 25.42 0.43 -14.97
N ARG A 34 26.66 -0.04 -15.05
CA ARG A 34 27.00 -1.49 -15.05
C ARG A 34 26.46 -2.25 -13.83
N ASP A 35 26.25 -1.61 -12.68
CA ASP A 35 26.05 -2.36 -11.42
C ASP A 35 24.89 -1.89 -10.50
N SER A 36 23.94 -1.06 -10.93
CA SER A 36 22.73 -0.81 -10.11
C SER A 36 21.45 -0.62 -10.91
N LYS A 37 20.58 -1.63 -10.86
CA LYS A 37 19.21 -1.55 -11.35
C LYS A 37 18.35 -0.98 -10.22
N TYR A 38 17.96 0.29 -10.33
CA TYR A 38 16.96 0.87 -9.44
C TYR A 38 15.60 0.23 -9.75
N GLU A 39 14.97 -0.37 -8.74
CA GLU A 39 13.63 -0.95 -8.84
C GLU A 39 12.74 -0.40 -7.71
N ASN A 40 11.47 -0.16 -8.04
CA ASN A 40 10.49 0.32 -7.08
C ASN A 40 10.00 -0.78 -6.14
N TYR A 41 10.00 -2.03 -6.62
CA TYR A 41 9.71 -3.22 -5.84
C TYR A 41 10.82 -4.24 -6.04
N HIS A 42 11.04 -5.05 -5.01
CA HIS A 42 11.80 -6.29 -5.11
C HIS A 42 10.99 -7.43 -4.48
N THR A 43 11.24 -8.65 -4.95
CA THR A 43 10.51 -9.82 -4.46
C THR A 43 11.22 -10.43 -3.26
N VAL A 44 10.45 -10.72 -2.21
CA VAL A 44 10.92 -11.47 -1.03
C VAL A 44 10.00 -12.67 -0.82
N VAL A 45 10.58 -13.82 -0.50
CA VAL A 45 9.82 -15.03 -0.15
C VAL A 45 9.89 -15.22 1.36
N ILE A 46 8.73 -15.28 2.00
CA ILE A 46 8.62 -15.66 3.41
C ILE A 46 8.11 -17.10 3.52
N HIS A 47 8.86 -17.92 4.25
CA HIS A 47 8.46 -19.28 4.62
C HIS A 47 7.52 -19.18 5.82
N ARG A 48 6.45 -19.99 5.87
CA ARG A 48 5.31 -19.95 6.85
C ARG A 48 4.06 -19.16 6.44
N GLY A 49 3.72 -19.11 5.15
CA GLY A 49 2.35 -18.79 4.75
C GLY A 49 1.34 -19.80 5.31
N ARG A 50 0.05 -19.44 5.32
CA ARG A 50 -1.05 -20.35 5.71
C ARG A 50 -0.93 -21.67 4.93
N GLY A 51 -0.96 -22.81 5.63
CA GLY A 51 -0.81 -24.13 5.02
C GLY A 51 0.60 -24.50 4.57
N HIS A 52 1.65 -23.98 5.22
CA HIS A 52 3.07 -24.28 4.95
C HIS A 52 3.57 -23.87 3.55
N ARG A 53 2.83 -23.01 2.85
CA ARG A 53 3.23 -22.51 1.52
C ARG A 53 4.12 -21.27 1.65
N ASN A 54 4.99 -21.10 0.66
CA ASN A 54 5.76 -19.86 0.48
C ASN A 54 4.80 -18.71 0.15
N ARG A 55 4.96 -17.59 0.84
CA ARG A 55 4.29 -16.34 0.47
C ARG A 55 5.30 -15.43 -0.21
N ILE A 56 4.98 -15.03 -1.42
CA ILE A 56 5.77 -14.11 -2.22
C ILE A 56 5.28 -12.69 -1.94
N LEU A 57 6.19 -11.79 -1.57
CA LEU A 57 5.91 -10.39 -1.29
C LEU A 57 6.61 -9.49 -2.29
N SER A 58 5.90 -8.47 -2.79
CA SER A 58 6.49 -7.35 -3.54
C SER A 58 6.79 -6.21 -2.57
N VAL A 59 8.05 -6.09 -2.14
CA VAL A 59 8.46 -5.14 -1.12
C VAL A 59 8.87 -3.82 -1.77
N PRO A 60 8.23 -2.69 -1.42
CA PRO A 60 8.59 -1.40 -1.98
C PRO A 60 9.95 -0.94 -1.44
N ASN A 61 10.71 -0.23 -2.27
CA ASN A 61 11.88 0.49 -1.79
C ASN A 61 11.48 1.66 -0.87
N ASN A 62 12.45 2.26 -0.18
CA ASN A 62 12.18 3.31 0.81
C ASN A 62 11.44 4.53 0.23
N LEU A 63 11.79 4.96 -0.99
CA LEU A 63 11.14 6.11 -1.63
C LEU A 63 9.67 5.82 -1.90
N LEU A 64 9.38 4.68 -2.52
CA LEU A 64 8.00 4.28 -2.82
C LEU A 64 7.19 4.05 -1.54
N LYS A 65 7.78 3.40 -0.52
CA LYS A 65 7.12 3.17 0.77
C LYS A 65 6.71 4.47 1.45
N ASN A 66 7.58 5.48 1.43
CA ASN A 66 7.27 6.80 1.99
C ASN A 66 6.12 7.47 1.25
N VAL A 67 6.10 7.40 -0.08
CA VAL A 67 5.01 7.95 -0.89
C VAL A 67 3.70 7.24 -0.60
N GLN A 68 3.70 5.91 -0.56
CA GLN A 68 2.52 5.11 -0.22
C GLN A 68 1.97 5.45 1.16
N ARG A 69 2.87 5.69 2.15
CA ARG A 69 2.46 6.14 3.47
C ARG A 69 1.84 7.54 3.45
N GLY A 70 2.43 8.47 2.71
CA GLY A 70 1.84 9.80 2.53
C GLY A 70 0.45 9.74 1.92
N ILE A 71 0.24 8.84 0.94
CA ILE A 71 -1.10 8.62 0.35
C ILE A 71 -2.08 8.10 1.39
N LEU A 72 -1.67 7.09 2.16
CA LEU A 72 -2.48 6.49 3.22
C LEU A 72 -2.91 7.54 4.26
N GLU A 73 -1.96 8.34 4.74
CA GLU A 73 -2.16 9.28 5.84
C GLU A 73 -2.99 10.51 5.43
N ARG A 74 -2.71 11.07 4.26
CA ARG A 74 -3.33 12.33 3.80
C ARG A 74 -4.66 12.14 3.08
N TYR A 75 -4.87 10.99 2.45
CA TYR A 75 -6.04 10.75 1.62
C TYR A 75 -6.88 9.59 2.11
N LEU A 76 -6.31 8.38 2.19
CA LEU A 76 -7.12 7.17 2.42
C LEU A 76 -7.76 7.16 3.81
N TYR A 77 -7.06 7.64 4.84
CA TYR A 77 -7.64 7.78 6.18
C TYR A 77 -8.68 8.90 6.32
N GLN A 78 -8.81 9.78 5.34
CA GLN A 78 -9.85 10.83 5.33
C GLN A 78 -11.14 10.35 4.68
N ILE A 79 -11.13 9.18 4.03
CA ILE A 79 -12.31 8.60 3.41
C ILE A 79 -13.14 7.91 4.50
N GLU A 80 -14.41 8.27 4.59
CA GLU A 80 -15.34 7.61 5.50
C GLU A 80 -15.54 6.15 5.11
N THR A 81 -15.44 5.28 6.10
CA THR A 81 -15.72 3.85 5.97
C THR A 81 -17.06 3.54 6.62
N SER A 82 -17.72 2.47 6.18
CA SER A 82 -18.91 1.95 6.86
C SER A 82 -18.66 1.74 8.36
N GLU A 83 -19.65 2.04 9.19
CA GLU A 83 -19.60 1.85 10.65
C GLU A 83 -19.36 0.38 11.07
N TYR A 84 -19.73 -0.57 10.21
CA TYR A 84 -19.51 -2.02 10.41
C TYR A 84 -18.11 -2.48 9.99
N SER A 85 -17.32 -1.61 9.35
CA SER A 85 -15.96 -1.94 8.94
C SER A 85 -15.01 -1.85 10.14
N THR A 86 -14.33 -2.95 10.43
CA THR A 86 -13.42 -3.07 11.58
C THR A 86 -11.97 -3.35 11.14
N ALA A 87 -11.78 -3.98 9.99
CA ALA A 87 -10.46 -4.30 9.47
C ALA A 87 -9.75 -3.07 8.90
N TYR A 88 -8.46 -2.92 9.23
CA TYR A 88 -7.59 -1.83 8.74
C TYR A 88 -8.03 -0.40 9.13
N CYS A 89 -9.08 -0.25 9.94
CA CYS A 89 -9.56 1.02 10.46
C CYS A 89 -8.78 1.43 11.72
N LYS A 90 -8.43 2.72 11.84
CA LYS A 90 -7.76 3.24 13.04
C LYS A 90 -8.67 3.11 14.27
N GLY A 91 -8.08 2.69 15.39
CA GLY A 91 -8.81 2.57 16.66
C GLY A 91 -9.79 1.40 16.72
N LYS A 92 -9.90 0.56 15.68
CA LYS A 92 -10.66 -0.68 15.69
C LYS A 92 -9.75 -1.87 15.99
N SER A 93 -10.32 -2.91 16.57
CA SER A 93 -9.65 -4.10 17.04
C SER A 93 -10.35 -5.37 16.54
N LEU A 94 -9.70 -6.52 16.72
CA LEU A 94 -10.32 -7.82 16.46
C LEU A 94 -11.55 -8.07 17.36
N LEU A 95 -11.55 -7.49 18.57
CA LEU A 95 -12.68 -7.58 19.48
C LEU A 95 -13.89 -6.81 18.93
N ASP A 96 -13.69 -5.64 18.35
CA ASP A 96 -14.79 -4.87 17.72
C ASP A 96 -15.43 -5.64 16.57
N ASN A 97 -14.64 -6.44 15.84
CA ASN A 97 -15.17 -7.33 14.81
C ASN A 97 -15.94 -8.53 15.40
N ALA A 98 -15.43 -9.12 16.50
CA ALA A 98 -16.00 -10.33 17.08
C ALA A 98 -17.26 -10.07 17.92
N SER A 99 -17.34 -8.92 18.58
CA SER A 99 -18.38 -8.61 19.56
C SER A 99 -19.81 -8.67 19.00
N PRO A 100 -20.11 -8.17 17.77
CA PRO A 100 -21.44 -8.27 17.18
C PRO A 100 -21.94 -9.71 16.94
N HIS A 101 -21.03 -10.68 16.96
CA HIS A 101 -21.34 -12.09 16.71
C HIS A 101 -21.72 -12.87 17.98
N ILE A 102 -21.49 -12.30 19.17
CA ILE A 102 -21.77 -12.98 20.43
C ILE A 102 -23.29 -13.19 20.58
N GLY A 103 -23.68 -14.41 20.95
CA GLY A 103 -25.08 -14.78 21.19
C GLY A 103 -25.94 -14.91 19.92
N LYS A 104 -25.35 -14.86 18.73
CA LYS A 104 -26.08 -15.11 17.48
C LYS A 104 -26.25 -16.62 17.27
N GLU A 105 -27.49 -17.07 17.07
CA GLU A 105 -27.81 -18.48 16.83
C GLU A 105 -27.21 -19.01 15.51
N CYS A 106 -27.08 -18.14 14.51
CA CYS A 106 -26.48 -18.45 13.21
C CYS A 106 -25.69 -17.25 12.68
N ILE A 107 -24.58 -17.52 11.99
CA ILE A 107 -23.70 -16.51 11.37
C ILE A 107 -23.42 -16.92 9.94
N LEU A 108 -23.67 -16.01 8.99
CA LEU A 108 -23.28 -16.19 7.61
C LEU A 108 -21.83 -15.73 7.42
N LYS A 109 -20.95 -16.65 7.01
CA LYS A 109 -19.56 -16.35 6.67
C LYS A 109 -19.40 -16.19 5.17
N LEU A 110 -18.83 -15.07 4.74
CA LEU A 110 -18.53 -14.73 3.35
C LEU A 110 -17.04 -14.42 3.21
N ASP A 111 -16.43 -14.75 2.07
CA ASP A 111 -15.03 -14.49 1.75
C ASP A 111 -14.91 -14.19 0.24
N ILE A 112 -13.93 -13.37 -0.17
CA ILE A 112 -13.67 -12.94 -1.56
C ILE A 112 -12.31 -13.45 -2.01
#